data_AF-A0A8T2HJU6-F1
#
_entry.id   AF-A0A8T2HJU6-F1
#
_cell.length_a   1.000
_cell.length_b   1.000
_cell.length_c   1.000
_cell.angle_alpha   90.00
_cell.angle_beta   90.00
_cell.angle_gamma   90.00
#
_symmetry.space_group_name_H-M   'P 1'
#
loop_
_entity.id
_entity.type
_entity.pdbx_description
1 polymer ?
#
loop_
_entity_poly.entity_id
_entity_poly.type
_entity_poly.pdbx_seq_one_letter_code
_entity_poly.pdbx_strand_id
1 'polypeptide(L)'
;MALRDLSSSLSSSSSPELHVLAVDDSFVDRKVIERLLKISACKVTTVESGTRALQYLGLDGDNGSSGLKDLKVNLIVTDYSMPGLTGYELLKKIKESSALREIPVVIMSSENIQPRIEQCMIEGAEEFLLKPVKLADVKRLKELIMRGGEAEEGKTKKLSPKRILQNDIDSSPSSSSTSSSSSSHDVSSLDDDTPSSKRIKLESRG
;
A
#
# COMPACT_ATOMS: atom_id res chain seq x y z
N MET A 1 48.78 12.94 -44.84
CA MET A 1 47.37 13.17 -44.49
C MET A 1 46.99 12.17 -43.42
N ALA A 2 46.20 12.59 -42.42
CA ALA A 2 45.73 11.70 -41.36
C ALA A 2 44.21 11.54 -41.48
N LEU A 3 43.74 10.30 -41.38
CA LEU A 3 42.40 9.97 -40.95
C LEU A 3 42.54 8.98 -39.79
N ARG A 4 42.00 9.36 -38.63
CA ARG A 4 41.85 8.47 -37.48
C ARG A 4 40.45 7.89 -37.54
N ASP A 5 40.31 6.57 -37.39
CA ASP A 5 39.00 5.98 -37.17
C ASP A 5 38.41 6.53 -35.86
N LEU A 6 37.28 7.22 -35.98
CA LEU A 6 36.57 7.84 -34.86
C LEU A 6 35.06 7.54 -34.93
N SER A 7 34.74 6.25 -34.88
CA SER A 7 33.45 5.78 -34.37
C SER A 7 33.73 4.92 -33.14
N SER A 8 34.06 5.57 -32.02
CA SER A 8 33.06 6.04 -31.03
C SER A 8 32.60 4.88 -30.14
N SER A 9 33.39 4.60 -29.10
CA SER A 9 33.05 3.64 -28.06
C SER A 9 31.72 4.02 -27.39
N LEU A 10 30.63 3.35 -27.79
CA LEU A 10 29.41 3.33 -27.01
C LEU A 10 29.67 2.45 -25.78
N SER A 11 30.28 3.04 -24.75
CA SER A 11 30.23 2.51 -23.40
C SER A 11 28.75 2.43 -23.00
N SER A 12 28.17 1.25 -23.11
CA SER A 12 26.81 0.98 -22.64
C SER A 12 26.80 1.16 -21.13
N SER A 13 26.43 2.35 -20.68
CA SER A 13 26.13 2.67 -19.29
C SER A 13 24.85 1.91 -18.90
N SER A 14 25.01 0.62 -18.65
CA SER A 14 23.97 -0.31 -18.25
C SER A 14 23.50 0.02 -16.83
N SER A 15 22.74 1.12 -16.71
CA SER A 15 21.92 1.39 -15.53
C SER A 15 21.14 0.13 -15.19
N PRO A 16 21.19 -0.34 -13.93
CA PRO A 16 20.65 -1.65 -13.57
C PRO A 16 19.15 -1.70 -13.90
N GLU A 17 18.75 -2.73 -14.66
CA GLU A 17 17.36 -2.92 -15.04
C GLU A 17 16.55 -3.26 -13.78
N LEU A 18 15.82 -2.27 -13.25
CA LEU A 18 15.07 -2.43 -12.01
C LEU A 18 14.06 -3.57 -12.13
N HIS A 19 14.15 -4.54 -11.23
CA HIS A 19 13.28 -5.70 -11.17
C HIS A 19 12.12 -5.47 -10.23
N VAL A 20 10.91 -5.47 -10.79
CA VAL A 20 9.65 -5.29 -10.08
C VAL A 20 8.91 -6.62 -9.98
N LEU A 21 8.43 -6.95 -8.79
CA LEU A 21 7.45 -8.00 -8.56
C LEU A 21 6.05 -7.39 -8.57
N ALA A 22 5.24 -7.74 -9.55
CA ALA A 22 3.83 -7.33 -9.66
C ALA A 22 2.92 -8.46 -9.15
N VAL A 23 2.08 -8.15 -8.17
CA VAL A 23 1.19 -9.08 -7.47
C VAL A 23 -0.24 -8.59 -7.63
N ASP A 24 -1.09 -9.34 -8.31
CA ASP A 24 -2.48 -8.95 -8.57
C ASP A 24 -3.25 -10.21 -8.96
N ASP A 25 -4.42 -10.49 -8.41
CA ASP A 25 -5.18 -11.70 -8.73
C ASP A 25 -5.96 -11.55 -10.06
N SER A 26 -6.46 -10.34 -10.35
CA SER A 26 -7.08 -9.99 -11.63
C SER A 26 -6.08 -10.14 -12.78
N PHE A 27 -6.33 -11.10 -13.68
CA PHE A 27 -5.48 -11.31 -14.85
C PHE A 27 -5.39 -10.07 -15.74
N VAL A 28 -6.47 -9.29 -15.84
CA VAL A 28 -6.51 -8.06 -16.66
C VAL A 28 -5.62 -6.98 -16.04
N ASP A 29 -5.79 -6.71 -14.74
CA ASP A 29 -5.00 -5.68 -14.05
C ASP A 29 -3.53 -6.07 -13.97
N ARG A 30 -3.24 -7.36 -13.68
CA ARG A 30 -1.89 -7.95 -13.73
C ARG A 30 -1.22 -7.71 -15.08
N LYS A 31 -1.96 -7.84 -16.20
CA LYS A 31 -1.44 -7.56 -17.55
C LYS A 31 -1.29 -6.07 -17.85
N VAL A 32 -2.16 -5.21 -17.32
CA VAL A 32 -2.02 -3.75 -17.43
C VAL A 32 -0.76 -3.26 -16.70
N ILE A 33 -0.59 -3.63 -15.42
CA ILE A 33 0.58 -3.19 -14.64
C ILE A 33 1.89 -3.77 -15.19
N GLU A 34 1.91 -5.03 -15.61
CA GLU A 34 3.04 -5.65 -16.32
C GLU A 34 3.43 -4.85 -17.57
N ARG A 35 2.45 -4.45 -18.38
CA ARG A 35 2.71 -3.69 -19.61
C ARG A 35 3.24 -2.29 -19.32
N LEU A 36 2.69 -1.59 -18.34
CA LEU A 36 3.15 -0.25 -17.94
C LEU A 36 4.58 -0.26 -17.36
N LEU A 37 4.91 -1.26 -16.55
CA LEU A 37 6.25 -1.49 -16.03
C LEU A 37 7.26 -1.81 -17.15
N LYS A 38 6.89 -2.69 -18.09
CA LYS A 38 7.73 -3.00 -19.27
C LYS A 38 7.91 -1.81 -20.21
N ILE A 39 6.90 -0.95 -20.39
CA ILE A 39 7.05 0.32 -21.15
C ILE A 39 8.04 1.26 -20.46
N SER A 40 8.08 1.25 -19.13
CA SER A 40 9.03 2.04 -18.34
C SER A 40 10.45 1.44 -18.28
N ALA A 41 10.75 0.41 -19.07
CA ALA A 41 12.03 -0.33 -19.07
C ALA A 41 12.42 -0.81 -17.66
N CYS A 42 11.51 -1.57 -17.04
CA CYS A 42 11.75 -2.37 -15.85
C CYS A 42 11.60 -3.86 -16.19
N LYS A 43 12.40 -4.71 -15.56
CA LYS A 43 12.22 -6.16 -15.53
C LYS A 43 11.01 -6.47 -14.66
N VAL A 44 10.14 -7.37 -15.09
CA VAL A 44 8.89 -7.66 -14.36
C VAL A 44 8.70 -9.16 -14.19
N THR A 45 8.54 -9.59 -12.94
CA THR A 45 7.86 -10.85 -12.62
C THR A 45 6.43 -10.55 -12.23
N THR A 46 5.47 -11.34 -12.73
CA THR A 46 4.06 -11.27 -12.32
C THR A 46 3.67 -12.53 -11.55
N VAL A 47 2.94 -12.39 -10.45
CA VAL A 47 2.35 -13.51 -9.69
C VAL A 47 0.88 -13.26 -9.37
N GLU A 48 0.09 -14.32 -9.25
CA GLU A 48 -1.37 -14.29 -9.21
C GLU A 48 -2.02 -14.23 -7.81
N SER A 49 -1.23 -14.14 -6.73
CA SER A 49 -1.75 -13.95 -5.36
C SER A 49 -0.65 -13.57 -4.38
N GLY A 50 -1.04 -13.06 -3.20
CA GLY A 50 -0.11 -12.80 -2.10
C GLY A 50 0.66 -14.05 -1.64
N THR A 51 0.02 -15.22 -1.61
CA THR A 51 0.70 -16.50 -1.29
C THR A 51 1.81 -16.83 -2.29
N ARG A 52 1.58 -16.59 -3.59
CA ARG A 52 2.62 -16.74 -4.62
C ARG A 52 3.75 -15.73 -4.47
N ALA A 53 3.46 -14.50 -4.04
CA ALA A 53 4.48 -13.52 -3.73
C ALA A 53 5.36 -13.99 -2.56
N LEU A 54 4.79 -14.55 -1.48
CA LEU A 54 5.57 -15.13 -0.38
C LEU A 54 6.47 -16.28 -0.86
N GLN A 55 5.95 -17.22 -1.67
CA GLN A 55 6.74 -18.32 -2.25
C GLN A 55 7.91 -17.81 -3.10
N TYR A 56 7.64 -16.82 -3.96
CA TYR A 56 8.65 -16.21 -4.82
C TYR A 56 9.72 -15.41 -4.04
N LEU A 57 9.34 -14.84 -2.90
CA LEU A 57 10.23 -14.10 -1.99
C LEU A 57 10.93 -15.00 -0.95
N GLY A 58 10.67 -16.30 -0.93
CA GLY A 58 11.25 -17.25 0.04
C GLY A 58 10.71 -17.12 1.47
N LEU A 59 9.49 -16.59 1.64
CA LEU A 59 8.82 -16.37 2.93
C LEU A 59 7.85 -17.50 3.33
N ASP A 60 7.82 -18.62 2.60
CA ASP A 60 6.88 -19.73 2.82
C ASP A 60 7.42 -20.86 3.74
N GLY A 61 8.69 -20.79 4.16
CA GLY A 61 9.27 -21.58 5.25
C GLY A 61 9.94 -22.89 4.84
N ASP A 62 11.25 -22.98 5.10
CA ASP A 62 12.22 -24.10 4.89
C ASP A 62 12.32 -24.74 3.49
N ASN A 63 11.23 -24.78 2.72
CA ASN A 63 11.17 -25.23 1.33
C ASN A 63 11.55 -24.11 0.34
N GLY A 64 12.19 -23.04 0.83
CA GLY A 64 12.46 -21.81 0.10
C GLY A 64 13.10 -22.07 -1.26
N SER A 65 12.28 -21.95 -2.31
CA SER A 65 12.60 -22.55 -3.61
C SER A 65 13.90 -21.98 -4.17
N SER A 66 14.87 -22.86 -4.41
CA SER A 66 16.25 -22.50 -4.75
C SER A 66 16.44 -21.95 -6.18
N GLY A 67 15.36 -21.48 -6.82
CA GLY A 67 15.37 -21.04 -8.21
C GLY A 67 15.89 -19.63 -8.46
N LEU A 68 16.06 -18.78 -7.44
CA LEU A 68 16.18 -17.33 -7.68
C LEU A 68 17.09 -16.50 -6.74
N LYS A 69 18.16 -17.08 -6.19
CA LYS A 69 19.11 -16.34 -5.32
C LYS A 69 19.76 -15.10 -5.97
N ASP A 70 19.79 -15.03 -7.30
CA ASP A 70 20.51 -13.99 -8.06
C ASP A 70 19.63 -12.83 -8.57
N LEU A 71 18.30 -12.86 -8.39
CA LEU A 71 17.42 -11.77 -8.85
C LEU A 71 16.90 -10.94 -7.66
N LYS A 72 17.69 -9.95 -7.25
CA LYS A 72 17.30 -8.96 -6.26
C LYS A 72 16.12 -8.10 -6.77
N VAL A 73 14.93 -8.33 -6.21
CA VAL A 73 13.76 -7.47 -6.42
C VAL A 73 14.03 -6.07 -5.86
N ASN A 74 13.73 -5.04 -6.64
CA ASN A 74 13.94 -3.62 -6.28
C ASN A 74 12.63 -2.90 -5.89
N LEU A 75 11.48 -3.46 -6.22
CA LEU A 75 10.15 -2.94 -5.91
C LEU A 75 9.13 -4.07 -5.91
N ILE A 76 8.18 -4.02 -4.97
CA ILE A 76 6.98 -4.86 -4.99
C ILE A 76 5.78 -3.94 -5.23
N VAL A 77 4.95 -4.26 -6.21
CA VAL A 77 3.67 -3.58 -6.47
C VAL A 77 2.57 -4.62 -6.29
N THR A 78 1.68 -4.45 -5.32
CA THR A 78 0.63 -5.41 -5.00
C THR A 78 -0.75 -4.77 -5.03
N ASP A 79 -1.75 -5.47 -5.57
CA ASP A 79 -3.14 -5.15 -5.27
C ASP A 79 -3.44 -5.39 -3.78
N TYR A 80 -4.40 -4.64 -3.24
CA TYR A 80 -4.87 -4.76 -1.86
C TYR A 80 -5.85 -5.93 -1.68
N SER A 81 -6.85 -6.06 -2.56
CA SER A 81 -8.09 -6.82 -2.38
C SER A 81 -8.02 -8.25 -2.91
N MET A 82 -6.85 -8.90 -2.78
CA MET A 82 -6.65 -10.28 -3.20
C MET A 82 -7.33 -11.30 -2.26
N PRO A 83 -7.86 -12.43 -2.78
CA PRO A 83 -8.42 -13.50 -1.96
C PRO A 83 -7.34 -14.27 -1.20
N GLY A 84 -7.66 -14.70 0.02
CA GLY A 84 -6.81 -15.53 0.87
C GLY A 84 -5.73 -14.76 1.63
N LEU A 85 -4.79 -14.12 0.93
CA LEU A 85 -3.80 -13.21 1.51
C LEU A 85 -3.89 -11.84 0.83
N THR A 86 -4.32 -10.83 1.57
CA THR A 86 -4.46 -9.45 1.08
C THR A 86 -3.11 -8.78 0.83
N GLY A 87 -3.10 -7.69 0.06
CA GLY A 87 -1.91 -6.86 -0.14
C GLY A 87 -1.37 -6.23 1.14
N TYR A 88 -2.23 -5.98 2.14
CA TYR A 88 -1.83 -5.48 3.46
C TYR A 88 -1.12 -6.55 4.30
N GLU A 89 -1.63 -7.78 4.33
CA GLU A 89 -0.95 -8.89 5.02
C GLU A 89 0.36 -9.30 4.32
N LEU A 90 0.42 -9.17 2.99
CA LEU A 90 1.65 -9.33 2.23
C LEU A 90 2.67 -8.24 2.58
N LEU A 91 2.27 -6.95 2.56
CA LEU A 91 3.09 -5.82 2.98
C LEU A 91 3.68 -6.06 4.37
N LYS A 92 2.83 -6.41 5.34
CA LYS A 92 3.24 -6.70 6.71
C LYS A 92 4.33 -7.77 6.78
N LYS A 93 4.11 -8.93 6.16
CA LYS A 93 5.10 -10.04 6.13
C LYS A 93 6.42 -9.66 5.45
N ILE A 94 6.38 -8.77 4.45
CA ILE A 94 7.59 -8.22 3.81
C ILE A 94 8.35 -7.31 4.80
N LYS A 95 7.64 -6.45 5.56
CA LYS A 95 8.26 -5.51 6.51
C LYS A 95 8.70 -6.15 7.83
N GLU A 96 8.07 -7.24 8.25
CA GLU A 96 8.53 -8.11 9.33
C GLU A 96 9.81 -8.90 8.96
N SER A 97 10.04 -9.16 7.67
CA SER A 97 11.23 -9.88 7.19
C SER A 97 12.50 -9.03 7.20
N SER A 98 13.49 -9.44 7.99
CA SER A 98 14.79 -8.78 8.09
C SER A 98 15.56 -8.68 6.77
N ALA A 99 15.28 -9.56 5.81
CA ALA A 99 15.93 -9.59 4.49
C ALA A 99 15.18 -8.79 3.41
N LEU A 100 13.91 -8.43 3.64
CA LEU A 100 13.03 -7.85 2.60
C LEU A 100 12.36 -6.53 3.00
N ARG A 101 12.40 -6.13 4.29
CA ARG A 101 11.82 -4.88 4.80
C ARG A 101 12.26 -3.61 4.05
N GLU A 102 13.48 -3.62 3.51
CA GLU A 102 14.10 -2.52 2.77
C GLU A 102 13.62 -2.43 1.32
N ILE A 103 12.93 -3.45 0.80
CA ILE A 103 12.30 -3.38 -0.52
C ILE A 103 11.07 -2.45 -0.41
N PRO A 104 10.96 -1.40 -1.25
CA PRO A 104 9.76 -0.58 -1.28
C PRO A 104 8.56 -1.41 -1.74
N VAL A 105 7.43 -1.21 -1.07
CA VAL A 105 6.17 -1.89 -1.39
C VAL A 105 5.14 -0.82 -1.71
N VAL A 106 4.49 -0.94 -2.87
CA VAL A 106 3.44 -0.02 -3.32
C VAL A 106 2.13 -0.80 -3.40
N ILE A 107 1.09 -0.26 -2.77
CA ILE A 107 -0.25 -0.82 -2.79
C ILE A 107 -1.04 -0.24 -3.97
N MET A 108 -1.81 -1.07 -4.66
CA MET A 108 -2.84 -0.68 -5.62
C MET A 108 -4.21 -1.03 -5.03
N SER A 109 -5.23 -0.21 -5.29
CA SER A 109 -6.60 -0.47 -4.84
C SER A 109 -7.61 0.12 -5.82
N SER A 110 -8.74 -0.55 -6.02
CA SER A 110 -9.90 0.03 -6.71
C SER A 110 -10.77 0.90 -5.79
N GLU A 111 -10.54 0.84 -4.47
CA GLU A 111 -11.32 1.56 -3.45
C GLU A 111 -10.50 2.69 -2.79
N ASN A 112 -11.11 3.87 -2.66
CA ASN A 112 -10.51 5.05 -2.02
C ASN A 112 -10.96 5.19 -0.55
N ILE A 113 -10.51 4.27 0.31
CA ILE A 113 -10.89 4.22 1.72
C ILE A 113 -9.74 4.80 2.56
N GLN A 114 -9.94 5.98 3.15
CA GLN A 114 -8.86 6.72 3.84
C GLN A 114 -8.22 5.92 5.00
N PRO A 115 -8.97 5.27 5.92
CA PRO A 115 -8.36 4.43 6.97
C PRO A 115 -7.48 3.29 6.42
N ARG A 116 -7.87 2.70 5.27
CA ARG A 116 -7.09 1.64 4.60
C ARG A 116 -5.76 2.19 4.07
N ILE A 117 -5.79 3.38 3.48
CA ILE A 117 -4.60 4.08 2.99
C ILE A 117 -3.67 4.39 4.17
N GLU A 118 -4.21 4.98 5.24
CA GLU A 118 -3.48 5.30 6.47
C GLU A 118 -2.81 4.05 7.07
N GLN A 119 -3.54 2.94 7.22
CA GLN A 119 -2.99 1.68 7.72
C GLN A 119 -1.83 1.15 6.83
N CYS A 120 -1.96 1.20 5.51
CA CYS A 120 -0.89 0.76 4.61
C CYS A 120 0.36 1.65 4.73
N MET A 121 0.19 2.98 4.84
CA MET A 121 1.32 3.90 5.01
C MET A 121 1.98 3.76 6.38
N ILE A 122 1.22 3.47 7.45
CA ILE A 122 1.75 3.21 8.81
C ILE A 122 2.54 1.89 8.86
N GLU A 123 2.08 0.85 8.16
CA GLU A 123 2.81 -0.43 8.02
C GLU A 123 4.05 -0.32 7.12
N GLY A 124 4.33 0.85 6.53
CA GLY A 124 5.54 1.12 5.76
C GLY A 124 5.44 0.84 4.25
N ALA A 125 4.25 0.94 3.66
CA ALA A 125 4.14 1.11 2.21
C ALA A 125 4.85 2.41 1.78
N GLU A 126 5.57 2.37 0.66
CA GLU A 126 6.19 3.57 0.07
C GLU A 126 5.11 4.47 -0.55
N GLU A 127 4.07 3.87 -1.13
CA GLU A 127 2.92 4.57 -1.70
C GLU A 127 1.66 3.70 -1.79
N PHE A 128 0.51 4.35 -1.87
CA PHE A 128 -0.79 3.76 -2.21
C PHE A 128 -1.34 4.42 -3.48
N LEU A 129 -1.69 3.62 -4.49
CA LEU A 129 -2.20 4.04 -5.79
C LEU A 129 -3.65 3.61 -5.99
N LEU A 130 -4.47 4.49 -6.56
CA LEU A 130 -5.81 4.13 -7.02
C LEU A 130 -5.77 3.57 -8.45
N LYS A 131 -6.42 2.43 -8.66
CA LYS A 131 -6.68 1.87 -9.99
C LYS A 131 -7.69 2.76 -10.75
N PRO A 132 -7.61 2.86 -12.10
CA PRO A 132 -6.60 2.27 -12.96
C PRO A 132 -5.28 3.05 -12.91
N VAL A 133 -4.18 2.31 -12.66
CA VAL A 133 -2.81 2.86 -12.61
C VAL A 133 -2.38 3.33 -14.01
N LYS A 134 -1.65 4.45 -14.08
CA LYS A 134 -1.25 5.10 -15.34
C LYS A 134 0.26 5.02 -15.53
N LEU A 135 0.71 5.23 -16.77
CA LEU A 135 2.15 5.25 -17.09
C LEU A 135 2.92 6.35 -16.32
N ALA A 136 2.25 7.45 -15.95
CA ALA A 136 2.83 8.51 -15.14
C ALA A 136 3.20 8.05 -13.72
N ASP A 137 2.35 7.23 -13.10
CA ASP A 137 2.60 6.69 -11.75
C ASP A 137 3.81 5.75 -11.76
N VAL A 138 3.84 4.83 -12.73
CA VAL A 138 4.94 3.87 -12.88
C VAL A 138 6.28 4.54 -13.18
N LYS A 139 6.30 5.62 -13.99
CA LYS A 139 7.51 6.43 -14.20
C LYS A 139 8.00 7.08 -12.91
N ARG A 140 7.09 7.69 -12.14
CA ARG A 140 7.40 8.34 -10.86
C ARG A 140 7.92 7.34 -9.82
N LEU A 141 7.38 6.11 -9.76
CA LEU A 141 7.94 5.03 -8.94
C LEU A 141 9.37 4.67 -9.35
N LYS A 142 9.64 4.56 -10.66
CA LYS A 142 11.01 4.29 -11.16
C LYS A 142 11.99 5.39 -10.74
N GLU A 143 11.59 6.65 -10.89
CA GLU A 143 12.38 7.82 -10.51
C GLU A 143 12.64 7.93 -9.00
N LEU A 144 11.71 7.45 -8.15
CA LEU A 144 11.91 7.36 -6.70
C LEU A 144 12.99 6.34 -6.36
N ILE A 145 12.91 5.13 -6.91
CA ILE A 145 13.87 4.04 -6.64
C ILE A 145 15.26 4.38 -7.16
N MET A 146 15.36 4.96 -8.36
CA MET A 146 16.65 5.35 -8.95
C MET A 146 17.35 6.47 -8.15
N ARG A 147 16.59 7.33 -7.45
CA ARG A 147 17.12 8.39 -6.58
C ARG A 147 17.38 7.93 -5.14
N GLY A 148 16.72 6.85 -4.69
CA GLY A 148 16.88 6.27 -3.35
C GLY A 148 18.27 5.67 -3.07
N GLY A 149 19.17 5.64 -4.06
CA GLY A 149 20.56 5.20 -3.88
C GLY A 149 21.54 6.30 -3.44
N GLU A 150 21.14 7.58 -3.40
CA GLU A 150 22.07 8.72 -3.25
C GLU A 150 21.75 9.67 -2.06
N ALA A 151 20.79 9.36 -1.19
CA ALA A 151 20.45 10.23 -0.06
C ALA A 151 19.97 9.47 1.18
N GLU A 152 20.79 9.52 2.24
CA GLU A 152 20.35 9.35 3.63
C GLU A 152 20.02 10.71 4.26
N GLU A 153 19.33 10.65 5.41
CA GLU A 153 19.16 11.70 6.41
C GLU A 153 18.32 12.96 6.03
N GLY A 154 17.31 13.27 6.87
CA GLY A 154 16.82 14.66 7.01
C GLY A 154 15.53 15.08 6.29
N LYS A 155 14.42 14.30 6.33
CA LYS A 155 13.09 14.89 6.01
C LYS A 155 11.90 14.31 6.77
N THR A 156 11.52 14.97 7.86
CA THR A 156 10.21 14.80 8.50
C THR A 156 9.08 15.21 7.54
N LYS A 157 8.32 14.22 7.02
CA LYS A 157 7.16 14.44 6.12
C LYS A 157 6.00 15.10 6.89
N LYS A 158 6.08 16.41 7.12
CA LYS A 158 5.02 17.21 7.76
C LYS A 158 3.79 17.30 6.85
N LEU A 159 2.83 16.41 7.07
CA LEU A 159 1.51 16.46 6.43
C LEU A 159 0.86 17.81 6.74
N SER A 160 0.30 18.45 5.71
CA SER A 160 -0.45 19.71 5.84
C SER A 160 -1.86 19.50 5.28
N PRO A 161 -2.92 19.71 6.08
CA PRO A 161 -4.29 19.62 5.58
C PRO A 161 -4.54 20.78 4.60
N LYS A 162 -4.92 20.46 3.36
CA LYS A 162 -5.38 21.48 2.41
C LYS A 162 -6.75 21.99 2.84
N ARG A 163 -6.93 23.31 2.72
CA ARG A 163 -8.14 24.04 3.16
C ARG A 163 -9.38 23.53 2.44
N ILE A 164 -10.45 23.31 3.19
CA ILE A 164 -11.82 23.42 2.66
C ILE A 164 -12.07 24.90 2.41
N LEU A 165 -12.72 25.23 1.29
CA LEU A 165 -13.11 26.60 0.97
C LEU A 165 -14.38 26.99 1.75
N GLN A 166 -14.40 28.21 2.28
CA GLN A 166 -15.64 28.85 2.71
C GLN A 166 -16.48 29.20 1.48
N ASN A 167 -17.80 29.03 1.59
CA ASN A 167 -18.76 29.78 0.80
C ASN A 167 -19.44 30.76 1.75
N ASP A 168 -19.30 32.05 1.49
CA ASP A 168 -19.95 33.11 2.25
C ASP A 168 -21.42 33.24 1.84
N ILE A 169 -22.32 33.35 2.82
CA ILE A 169 -23.62 34.01 2.67
C ILE A 169 -23.74 35.00 3.84
N ASP A 170 -24.15 36.22 3.50
CA ASP A 170 -24.04 37.42 4.32
C ASP A 170 -25.32 37.72 5.15
N SER A 171 -25.27 38.82 5.91
CA SER A 171 -26.36 39.63 6.46
C SER A 171 -26.84 39.29 7.89
N SER A 172 -26.45 40.18 8.80
CA SER A 172 -27.08 40.44 10.12
C SER A 172 -27.93 41.73 10.04
N PRO A 173 -28.53 42.29 11.11
CA PRO A 173 -28.99 41.73 12.40
C PRO A 173 -30.50 42.06 12.69
N SER A 174 -31.08 41.62 13.83
CA SER A 174 -31.80 42.51 14.80
C SER A 174 -32.68 41.81 15.87
N SER A 175 -32.65 42.39 17.09
CA SER A 175 -33.69 42.56 18.14
C SER A 175 -34.74 41.47 18.54
N SER A 176 -34.57 41.00 19.79
CA SER A 176 -35.52 41.10 20.94
C SER A 176 -36.73 40.16 21.14
N SER A 177 -36.96 39.84 22.43
CA SER A 177 -38.21 39.45 23.15
C SER A 177 -38.86 38.08 22.84
N THR A 178 -39.60 37.39 23.73
CA THR A 178 -39.71 37.33 25.23
C THR A 178 -40.49 36.05 25.62
N SER A 179 -40.33 35.54 26.87
CA SER A 179 -41.27 34.61 27.59
C SER A 179 -41.57 33.22 26.98
N SER A 180 -42.04 32.18 27.69
CA SER A 180 -42.00 31.78 29.12
C SER A 180 -42.53 30.33 29.27
N SER A 181 -42.25 29.64 30.40
CA SER A 181 -42.97 28.44 30.94
C SER A 181 -43.02 27.14 30.09
N SER A 182 -43.14 25.92 30.64
CA SER A 182 -42.99 25.41 32.02
C SER A 182 -42.97 23.87 32.10
N SER A 183 -42.11 23.32 32.98
CA SER A 183 -42.29 22.09 33.81
C SER A 183 -42.98 20.81 33.27
N SER A 184 -42.19 19.75 33.11
CA SER A 184 -42.41 18.39 33.65
C SER A 184 -41.10 17.61 33.45
N HIS A 185 -40.38 17.12 34.47
CA HIS A 185 -40.73 16.02 35.39
C HIS A 185 -41.24 14.77 34.68
N ASP A 186 -40.37 13.76 34.56
CA ASP A 186 -40.62 12.50 35.25
C ASP A 186 -39.30 11.76 35.58
N VAL A 187 -39.38 10.68 36.38
CA VAL A 187 -38.23 9.98 36.98
C VAL A 187 -38.24 8.47 36.71
N SER A 188 -37.06 7.89 36.51
CA SER A 188 -36.76 6.49 36.89
C SER A 188 -35.25 6.23 36.85
N SER A 189 -34.74 5.62 37.92
CA SER A 189 -33.39 5.07 38.05
C SER A 189 -33.49 3.84 38.95
N LEU A 190 -32.63 2.83 38.71
CA LEU A 190 -32.42 1.65 39.59
C LEU A 190 -33.61 0.66 39.67
N ASP A 191 -33.44 -0.62 40.00
CA ASP A 191 -32.26 -1.53 39.94
C ASP A 191 -32.55 -2.59 38.84
N ASP A 192 -32.07 -3.84 38.75
CA ASP A 192 -31.17 -4.70 39.53
C ASP A 192 -30.61 -5.85 38.65
N ASP A 193 -29.80 -6.71 39.27
CA ASP A 193 -29.61 -8.14 39.04
C ASP A 193 -28.62 -8.65 37.95
N THR A 194 -27.70 -9.50 38.43
CA THR A 194 -26.74 -10.30 37.67
C THR A 194 -26.34 -11.44 38.61
N PRO A 195 -26.60 -12.72 38.28
CA PRO A 195 -25.43 -13.59 38.06
C PRO A 195 -25.63 -14.86 37.19
N SER A 196 -24.48 -15.52 36.97
CA SER A 196 -24.28 -16.99 36.91
C SER A 196 -24.12 -17.69 35.54
N SER A 197 -22.88 -18.10 35.30
CA SER A 197 -22.44 -18.97 34.21
C SER A 197 -22.88 -20.44 34.37
N LYS A 198 -23.20 -21.12 33.26
CA LYS A 198 -23.09 -22.59 33.10
C LYS A 198 -22.47 -22.86 31.72
N ARG A 199 -21.19 -23.21 31.61
CA ARG A 199 -20.58 -24.54 31.85
C ARG A 199 -21.00 -25.56 30.78
N ILE A 200 -20.27 -25.56 29.66
CA ILE A 200 -20.38 -26.57 28.59
C ILE A 200 -19.91 -27.93 29.14
N LYS A 201 -20.62 -29.00 28.77
CA LYS A 201 -20.31 -30.39 29.14
C LYS A 201 -19.69 -31.11 27.93
N LEU A 202 -18.54 -31.76 28.10
CA LEU A 202 -18.07 -32.77 27.15
C LEU A 202 -18.91 -34.02 27.29
N GLU A 203 -19.41 -34.56 26.19
CA GLU A 203 -19.79 -35.98 26.10
C GLU A 203 -19.11 -36.63 24.90
N SER A 204 -18.36 -37.69 25.19
CA SER A 204 -17.66 -38.52 24.22
C SER A 204 -18.24 -39.93 24.29
N ARG A 205 -18.77 -40.45 23.19
CA ARG A 205 -18.77 -41.87 22.75
C ARG A 205 -19.78 -42.09 21.63
N GLY A 206 -19.46 -43.05 20.76
CA GLY A 206 -20.12 -43.42 19.51
C GLY A 206 -19.11 -44.11 18.63
#